data_AF-A0AAW7SX09-F1
#
_entry.id   AF-A0AAW7SX09-F1
#
_cell.length_a   1.000
_cell.length_b   1.000
_cell.length_c   1.000
_cell.angle_alpha   90.00
_cell.angle_beta   90.00
_cell.angle_gamma   90.00
#
_symmetry.space_group_name_H-M   'P 1'
#
loop_
_entity.id
_entity.type
_entity.pdbx_description
1 polymer ?
#
loop_
_entity_poly.entity_id
_entity_poly.type
_entity_poly.pdbx_seq_one_letter_code
_entity_poly.pdbx_strand_id
1 'polypeptide(L)' 'MKITDDMLTEWFPDHVKPVHEGIYPTRIVGMPLSELRCIWNGARWMYLDSPKQPRIFQDLEWRGLKEPQRD' A
#
# COMPACT_ATOMS: atom_id res chain seq x y z
N MET A 1 -9.12 12.89 11.29
CA MET A 1 -9.60 13.00 9.89
C MET A 1 -9.90 11.59 9.40
N LYS A 2 -11.07 11.31 8.82
CA LYS A 2 -11.37 10.00 8.22
C LYS A 2 -10.98 10.08 6.74
N ILE A 3 -10.04 9.24 6.30
CA ILE A 3 -9.74 9.07 4.87
C ILE A 3 -10.91 8.29 4.26
N THR A 4 -11.56 8.84 3.23
CA THR A 4 -12.59 8.15 2.44
C THR A 4 -11.97 7.57 1.17
N ASP A 5 -12.60 6.57 0.55
CA ASP A 5 -12.08 5.94 -0.67
C ASP A 5 -11.85 6.94 -1.82
N ASP A 6 -12.62 8.03 -1.86
CA ASP A 6 -12.49 9.09 -2.88
C ASP A 6 -11.15 9.83 -2.80
N MET A 7 -10.52 9.81 -1.63
CA MET A 7 -9.21 10.43 -1.36
C MET A 7 -8.03 9.51 -1.74
N LEU A 8 -8.30 8.29 -2.21
CA LEU A 8 -7.28 7.29 -2.55
C LEU A 8 -7.14 7.13 -4.06
N THR A 9 -5.92 6.91 -4.53
CA THR A 9 -5.68 6.55 -5.93
C THR A 9 -6.36 5.24 -6.30
N GLU A 10 -6.40 4.92 -7.59
CA GLU A 10 -6.65 3.54 -8.01
C GLU A 10 -5.59 2.58 -7.44
N TRP A 11 -5.90 1.29 -7.51
CA TRP A 11 -4.96 0.24 -7.17
C TRP A 11 -3.90 0.11 -8.25
N PHE A 12 -2.65 0.39 -7.90
CA PHE A 12 -1.51 0.13 -8.75
C PHE A 12 -1.17 -1.37 -8.72
N PRO A 13 -0.74 -1.93 -9.87
CA PRO A 13 -0.33 -3.32 -9.94
C PRO A 13 0.96 -3.56 -9.16
N ASP A 14 1.20 -4.81 -8.79
CA ASP A 14 2.33 -5.25 -7.98
C ASP A 14 3.72 -4.90 -8.52
N HIS A 15 3.90 -4.88 -9.84
CA HIS A 15 5.16 -4.52 -10.49
C HIS A 15 5.46 -3.02 -10.46
N VAL A 16 4.47 -2.17 -10.12
CA VAL A 16 4.67 -0.74 -9.90
C VAL A 16 4.92 -0.52 -8.40
N LYS A 17 5.99 0.18 -8.03
CA LYS A 17 6.32 0.46 -6.63
C LYS A 17 6.08 1.93 -6.26
N PRO A 18 5.70 2.24 -5.01
CA PRO A 18 5.57 3.62 -4.58
C PRO A 18 6.91 4.36 -4.68
N VAL A 19 6.85 5.62 -5.11
CA VAL A 19 8.01 6.51 -5.11
C VAL A 19 8.40 6.92 -3.68
N HIS A 20 7.41 7.09 -2.81
CA HIS A 20 7.62 7.53 -1.43
C HIS A 20 7.57 6.35 -0.46
N GLU A 21 8.43 6.37 0.56
CA GLU A 21 8.33 5.45 1.69
C GLU A 21 7.10 5.77 2.54
N GLY A 22 6.49 4.74 3.14
CA GLY A 22 5.31 4.94 3.98
C GLY A 22 4.45 3.71 4.20
N ILE A 23 3.33 3.89 4.89
CA ILE A 23 2.33 2.85 5.12
C ILE A 23 1.24 3.00 4.05
N TYR A 24 0.95 1.91 3.36
CA TYR A 24 -0.05 1.88 2.30
C TYR A 24 -1.11 0.82 2.58
N PRO A 25 -2.38 1.08 2.21
CA PRO A 25 -3.34 0.02 1.91
C PRO A 25 -2.79 -0.84 0.77
N THR A 26 -2.80 -2.15 0.99
CA THR A 26 -2.30 -3.17 0.07
C THR A 26 -3.29 -4.31 -0.03
N ARG A 27 -3.25 -5.07 -1.12
CA ARG A 27 -3.95 -6.36 -1.23
C ARG A 27 -3.08 -7.34 -1.99
N ILE A 28 -3.24 -8.63 -1.69
CA ILE A 28 -2.49 -9.69 -2.38
C ILE A 28 -3.09 -9.88 -3.77
N VAL A 29 -2.25 -9.92 -4.81
CA VAL A 29 -2.69 -10.19 -6.19
C VAL A 29 -3.47 -11.50 -6.21
N GLY A 30 -4.69 -11.47 -6.76
CA GLY A 30 -5.60 -12.63 -6.81
C GLY A 30 -6.39 -12.90 -5.51
N MET A 31 -6.18 -12.12 -4.44
CA MET A 31 -6.99 -12.17 -3.21
C MET A 31 -7.46 -10.76 -2.79
N PRO A 32 -8.34 -10.11 -3.57
CA PRO A 32 -8.70 -8.69 -3.39
C PRO A 32 -9.49 -8.38 -2.11
N LEU A 33 -10.05 -9.39 -1.43
CA LEU A 33 -10.78 -9.24 -0.17
C LEU A 33 -9.86 -9.14 1.06
N SER A 34 -8.57 -9.39 0.90
CA SER A 34 -7.58 -9.31 1.97
C SER A 34 -6.82 -8.00 1.88
N GLU A 35 -7.48 -6.89 2.26
CA GLU A 35 -6.80 -5.61 2.44
C GLU A 35 -5.90 -5.68 3.68
N LEU A 36 -4.64 -5.34 3.50
CA LEU A 36 -3.59 -5.32 4.50
C LEU A 36 -2.94 -3.94 4.53
N ARG A 37 -2.31 -3.58 5.65
CA ARG A 37 -1.42 -2.42 5.71
C ARG A 37 0.03 -2.88 5.71
N CYS A 38 0.78 -2.44 4.72
CA CYS A 38 2.20 -2.74 4.62
C CYS A 38 3.02 -1.45 4.58
N ILE A 39 4.23 -1.52 5.11
CA ILE A 39 5.24 -0.46 5.05
C ILE A 39 6.08 -0.69 3.79
N TRP A 40 6.17 0.31 2.92
CA TRP A 40 7.18 0.41 1.87
C TRP A 40 8.37 1.21 2.40
N ASN A 41 9.57 0.64 2.33
CA ASN A 41 10.82 1.30 2.76
C ASN A 41 11.74 1.68 1.58
N GLY A 42 11.18 1.82 0.38
CA GLY A 42 11.95 2.13 -0.83
C GLY A 42 12.53 0.90 -1.54
N ALA A 43 12.57 -0.27 -0.88
CA ALA A 43 13.11 -1.50 -1.46
C ALA A 43 12.16 -2.71 -1.37
N ARG A 44 11.38 -2.82 -0.28
CA ARG A 44 10.49 -3.96 -0.04
C ARG A 44 9.28 -3.58 0.80
N TRP A 45 8.21 -4.35 0.65
CA TRP A 45 7.08 -4.30 1.57
C TRP A 45 7.36 -5.11 2.83
N MET A 46 6.95 -4.55 3.97
CA MET A 46 7.00 -5.19 5.27
C MET A 46 5.61 -5.17 5.90
N TYR A 47 5.18 -6.30 6.44
CA TYR A 47 3.90 -6.40 7.12
C TYR A 47 3.87 -5.54 8.39
N LEU A 48 2.89 -4.65 8.52
CA LEU A 48 2.82 -3.71 9.65
C LEU A 48 2.51 -4.43 10.98
N ASP A 49 1.61 -5.41 10.96
CA ASP A 49 1.05 -6.01 12.18
C ASP A 49 1.87 -7.18 12.75
N SER A 50 3.00 -7.55 12.12
CA SER A 50 3.87 -8.61 12.64
C SER A 50 5.35 -8.19 12.65
N PRO A 51 5.73 -7.25 13.54
CA PRO A 51 7.12 -6.81 13.66
C PRO A 51 8.07 -7.92 14.12
N LYS A 52 7.54 -8.98 14.77
CA LYS A 52 8.32 -10.12 15.26
C LYS A 52 8.60 -11.18 14.20
N GLN A 53 7.88 -11.16 13.07
CA GLN A 53 8.08 -12.06 11.94
C GLN A 53 7.92 -11.25 10.65
N PRO A 54 8.99 -10.58 10.17
CA PRO A 54 8.91 -9.78 8.97
C PRO A 54 8.58 -10.69 7.78
N ARG A 55 7.32 -10.70 7.37
CA ARG A 55 6.90 -11.28 6.11
C ARG A 55 7.13 -10.24 5.02
N ILE A 56 7.90 -10.63 4.03
CA ILE A 56 8.11 -9.85 2.81
C ILE A 56 7.07 -10.31 1.81
N PHE A 57 6.26 -9.38 1.33
CA PHE A 57 5.29 -9.62 0.26
C PHE A 57 5.72 -8.78 -0.94
N GLN A 58 5.92 -9.38 -2.11
CA GLN A 58 6.28 -8.61 -3.31
C GLN A 58 5.11 -8.47 -4.29
N ASP A 59 4.15 -9.38 -4.20
CA ASP A 59 2.97 -9.48 -5.07
C ASP A 59 1.79 -8.70 -4.46
N LEU A 60 2.04 -7.43 -4.13
CA LEU A 60 1.07 -6.53 -3.51
C LEU A 60 0.65 -5.41 -4.46
N GLU A 61 -0.64 -5.36 -4.76
CA GLU A 61 -1.26 -4.15 -5.27
C GLU A 61 -1.38 -3.13 -4.15
N TRP A 62 -1.25 -1.84 -4.46
CA TRP A 62 -1.27 -0.76 -3.47
C TRP A 62 -2.02 0.47 -3.98
N ARG A 63 -2.51 1.31 -3.07
CA ARG A 63 -3.07 2.62 -3.41
C ARG A 63 -2.55 3.70 -2.48
N GLY A 64 -2.30 4.88 -3.03
CA GLY A 64 -1.82 6.05 -2.30
C GLY A 64 -2.96 7.02 -1.97
N LEU A 65 -2.61 8.13 -1.32
CA LEU A 65 -3.49 9.29 -1.23
C LEU A 65 -3.42 10.06 -2.56
N LYS A 66 -4.56 10.53 -3.06
CA LYS A 66 -4.57 11.52 -4.13
C LYS A 66 -3.92 12.80 -3.61
N GLU A 67 -3.05 13.39 -4.41
CA GLU A 67 -2.53 14.72 -4.09
C GLU A 67 -3.71 15.70 -4.01
N PRO A 68 -3.78 16.55 -2.97
CA PRO A 68 -4.72 17.66 -2.99
C PRO A 68 -4.36 18.53 -4.20
N GLN A 69 -5.32 18.74 -5.11
CA GLN A 69 -5.17 19.71 -6.20
C GLN A 69 -4.79 21.06 -5.55
N ARG A 70 -3.55 21.47 -5.76
CA ARG A 70 -3.09 22.81 -5.39
C ARG A 70 -3.39 23.69 -6.59
N ASP A 71 -4.38 24.57 -6.46
CA ASP A 71 -4.63 25.67 -7.39
C ASP A 71 -3.47 26.68 -7.40
#